data_AF-A0A6B3ARU5-F1
#
_entry.id   AF-A0A6B3ARU5-F1
#
_cell.length_a   1.000
_cell.length_b   1.000
_cell.length_c   1.000
_cell.angle_alpha   90.00
_cell.angle_beta   90.00
_cell.angle_gamma   90.00
#
_symmetry.space_group_name_H-M   'P 1'
#
loop_
_entity.id
_entity.type
_entity.pdbx_description
1 polymer ?
#
loop_
_entity_poly.entity_id
_entity_poly.type
_entity_poly.pdbx_seq_one_letter_code
_entity_poly.pdbx_strand_id
1 'polypeptide(L)'
;MSSATPTPPHAPRAPRTPRLPVAGVLRPGRPSGIWFKPAISVVVAAAPPNLLLVALGRLDLALYTMAGSLCALYAHNRPYAARAKVLAGVVAGMVGSLGVALLAASLTRHAVLLVTVGAVIAAVQKVVCDATRIGPPGHVILVFVSSAALFMPQTPGQLPGHLGLALAAGAWAWLVGMAPAPFRPHGPERRATAQALNAAAEYAEAARSGATGTR
;
A
#
# COMPACT_ATOMS: atom_id res chain seq x y z
N MET A 1 63.63 44.59 7.28
CA MET A 1 62.48 44.85 8.17
C MET A 1 61.28 45.12 7.27
N SER A 2 60.47 44.10 6.98
CA SER A 2 59.23 44.25 6.19
C SER A 2 58.06 43.81 7.04
N SER A 3 57.25 44.79 7.41
CA SER A 3 56.04 44.70 8.20
C SER A 3 54.95 43.93 7.44
N ALA A 4 54.48 42.82 8.02
CA ALA A 4 53.30 42.10 7.55
C ALA A 4 52.04 42.76 8.11
N THR A 5 51.12 43.15 7.22
CA THR A 5 49.79 43.68 7.56
C THR A 5 48.89 42.54 8.06
N PRO A 6 48.23 42.64 9.22
CA PRO A 6 47.34 41.59 9.70
C PRO A 6 45.97 41.69 9.00
N THR A 7 45.54 40.59 8.38
CA THR A 7 44.21 40.41 7.77
C THR A 7 43.14 40.26 8.85
N PRO A 8 41.95 40.90 8.74
CA PRO A 8 40.92 40.81 9.77
C PRO A 8 40.29 39.40 9.82
N PRO A 9 39.81 38.97 11.00
CA PRO A 9 39.22 37.64 11.18
C PRO A 9 37.88 37.51 10.45
N HIS A 10 37.72 36.39 9.76
CA HIS A 10 36.49 36.01 9.05
C HIS A 10 35.36 35.76 10.07
N ALA A 11 34.33 36.61 10.08
CA ALA A 11 33.14 36.37 10.89
C ALA A 11 32.37 35.14 10.36
N PRO A 12 31.95 34.19 11.23
CA PRO A 12 31.19 33.03 10.80
C PRO A 12 29.78 33.43 10.33
N ARG A 13 29.42 33.01 9.11
CA ARG A 13 28.06 33.19 8.57
C ARG A 13 27.07 32.34 9.36
N ALA A 14 26.03 32.97 9.91
CA ALA A 14 24.95 32.27 10.61
C ALA A 14 24.23 31.29 9.66
N PRO A 15 23.90 30.06 10.11
CA PRO A 15 23.22 29.08 9.29
C PRO A 15 21.76 29.50 9.02
N ARG A 16 21.39 29.60 7.74
CA ARG A 16 20.01 29.82 7.31
C ARG A 16 19.23 28.51 7.52
N THR A 17 18.20 28.54 8.36
CA THR A 17 17.31 27.38 8.56
C THR A 17 16.49 27.13 7.29
N PRO A 18 16.53 25.93 6.68
CA PRO A 18 15.72 25.62 5.52
C PRO A 18 14.25 25.57 5.94
N ARG A 19 13.42 26.43 5.36
CA ARG A 19 11.97 26.41 5.58
C ARG A 19 11.41 25.13 4.93
N LEU A 20 10.79 24.28 5.74
CA LEU A 20 10.13 23.05 5.28
C LEU A 20 8.99 23.44 4.32
N PRO A 21 8.99 22.98 3.05
CA PRO A 21 8.00 23.38 2.06
C PRO A 21 6.68 22.61 2.28
N VAL A 22 5.86 23.10 3.20
CA VAL A 22 4.52 22.55 3.51
C VAL A 22 3.61 22.55 2.26
N ALA A 23 3.82 23.50 1.34
CA ALA A 23 3.09 23.62 0.09
C ALA A 23 3.31 22.44 -0.88
N GLY A 24 4.42 21.71 -0.76
CA GLY A 24 4.68 20.52 -1.57
C GLY A 24 3.80 19.32 -1.19
N VAL A 25 3.36 19.24 0.07
CA VAL A 25 2.52 18.16 0.60
C VAL A 25 1.06 18.30 0.18
N LEU A 26 0.60 19.53 -0.04
CA LEU A 26 -0.78 19.84 -0.45
C LEU A 26 -0.98 19.83 -1.97
N ARG A 27 0.08 19.63 -2.77
CA ARG A 27 -0.06 19.50 -4.22
C ARG A 27 -0.66 18.14 -4.55
N PRO A 28 -1.86 18.08 -5.16
CA PRO A 28 -2.40 16.82 -5.66
C PRO A 28 -1.41 16.22 -6.65
N GLY A 29 -0.86 15.04 -6.33
CA GLY A 29 0.03 14.31 -7.21
C GLY A 29 -0.69 14.01 -8.53
N ARG A 30 0.04 14.04 -9.65
CA ARG A 30 -0.51 13.64 -10.96
C ARG A 30 -1.06 12.21 -10.84
N PRO A 31 -2.33 11.94 -11.23
CA PRO A 31 -2.85 10.59 -11.26
C PRO A 31 -1.93 9.74 -12.16
N SER A 32 -1.38 8.65 -11.62
CA SER A 32 -0.56 7.75 -12.43
C SER A 32 -1.42 7.23 -13.59
N GLY A 33 -0.95 7.33 -14.84
CA GLY A 33 -1.67 6.88 -16.05
C GLY A 33 -2.00 5.37 -16.11
N ILE A 34 -1.76 4.66 -15.01
CA ILE A 34 -2.01 3.23 -14.80
C ILE A 34 -3.16 2.98 -13.81
N TRP A 35 -3.81 4.02 -13.26
CA TRP A 35 -4.86 3.91 -12.22
C TRP A 35 -6.08 3.06 -12.63
N PHE A 36 -6.39 3.02 -13.93
CA PHE A 36 -7.52 2.24 -14.45
C PHE A 36 -7.30 0.71 -14.36
N LYS A 37 -6.04 0.24 -14.39
CA LYS A 37 -5.73 -1.19 -14.28
C LYS A 37 -6.09 -1.76 -12.90
N PRO A 38 -5.66 -1.13 -11.78
CA PRO A 38 -6.12 -1.50 -10.45
C PRO A 38 -7.64 -1.44 -10.30
N ALA A 39 -8.28 -0.37 -10.81
CA ALA A 39 -9.71 -0.19 -10.69
C ALA A 39 -10.51 -1.33 -11.37
N ILE A 40 -10.18 -1.69 -12.63
CA ILE A 40 -10.84 -2.82 -13.31
C ILE A 40 -10.57 -4.13 -12.57
N SER A 41 -9.34 -4.37 -12.12
CA SER A 41 -9.01 -5.63 -11.45
C SER A 41 -9.82 -5.83 -10.17
N VAL A 42 -10.12 -4.75 -9.44
CA VAL A 42 -11.02 -4.81 -8.29
C VAL A 42 -12.42 -5.15 -8.73
N VAL A 43 -12.95 -4.45 -9.72
CA VAL A 43 -14.32 -4.71 -10.21
C VAL A 43 -14.46 -6.16 -10.62
N VAL A 44 -13.49 -6.71 -11.34
CA VAL A 44 -13.47 -8.12 -11.75
C VAL A 44 -13.30 -9.08 -10.57
N ALA A 45 -12.49 -8.71 -9.55
CA ALA A 45 -12.32 -9.53 -8.35
C ALA A 45 -13.52 -9.47 -7.40
N ALA A 46 -14.23 -8.34 -7.35
CA ALA A 46 -15.33 -8.03 -6.45
C ALA A 46 -16.68 -8.47 -7.00
N ALA A 47 -16.90 -8.39 -8.32
CA ALA A 47 -18.19 -8.66 -8.93
C ALA A 47 -18.66 -10.09 -8.69
N PRO A 48 -17.87 -11.16 -8.94
CA PRO A 48 -18.33 -12.54 -8.73
C PRO A 48 -18.74 -12.84 -7.27
N PRO A 49 -17.92 -12.56 -6.24
CA PRO A 49 -18.31 -12.88 -4.86
C PRO A 49 -19.49 -12.03 -4.38
N ASN A 50 -19.60 -10.76 -4.79
CA ASN A 50 -20.74 -9.94 -4.39
C ASN A 50 -22.03 -10.29 -5.13
N LEU A 51 -21.98 -10.60 -6.43
CA LEU A 51 -23.15 -11.07 -7.18
C LEU A 51 -23.68 -12.38 -6.61
N LEU A 52 -22.79 -13.28 -6.19
CA LEU A 52 -23.18 -14.53 -5.53
C LEU A 52 -23.90 -14.25 -4.20
N LEU A 53 -23.39 -13.32 -3.39
CA LEU A 53 -24.04 -12.93 -2.12
C LEU A 53 -25.39 -12.24 -2.35
N VAL A 54 -25.52 -11.41 -3.38
CA VAL A 54 -26.80 -10.81 -3.78
C VAL A 54 -27.80 -11.89 -4.16
N ALA A 55 -27.39 -12.87 -4.98
CA ALA A 55 -28.24 -13.99 -5.37
C ALA A 55 -28.67 -14.86 -4.18
N LEU A 56 -27.80 -14.99 -3.17
CA LEU A 56 -28.08 -15.74 -1.94
C LEU A 56 -28.86 -14.92 -0.89
N GLY A 57 -29.14 -13.64 -1.15
CA GLY A 57 -29.79 -12.73 -0.18
C GLY A 57 -28.94 -12.45 1.06
N ARG A 58 -27.63 -12.70 1.00
CA ARG A 58 -26.67 -12.67 2.13
C ARG A 58 -25.75 -11.44 2.08
N LEU A 59 -26.33 -10.27 1.84
CA LEU A 59 -25.57 -9.01 1.78
C LEU A 59 -24.92 -8.63 3.12
N ASP A 60 -25.34 -9.24 4.22
CA ASP A 60 -24.70 -9.18 5.53
C ASP A 60 -23.21 -9.59 5.49
N LEU A 61 -22.84 -10.46 4.54
CA LEU A 61 -21.47 -10.96 4.40
C LEU A 61 -20.59 -10.13 3.49
N ALA A 62 -21.13 -9.09 2.85
CA ALA A 62 -20.43 -8.33 1.81
C ALA A 62 -19.14 -7.70 2.33
N LEU A 63 -19.08 -7.26 3.59
CA LEU A 63 -17.86 -6.70 4.18
C LEU A 63 -16.68 -7.69 4.13
N TYR A 64 -16.93 -8.99 4.38
CA TYR A 64 -15.89 -10.01 4.41
C TYR A 64 -15.39 -10.37 3.02
N THR A 65 -16.29 -10.45 2.03
CA THR A 65 -15.89 -10.66 0.63
C THR A 65 -15.18 -9.43 0.05
N MET A 66 -15.58 -8.23 0.46
CA MET A 66 -14.89 -6.97 0.12
C MET A 66 -13.48 -6.92 0.72
N ALA A 67 -13.28 -7.38 1.95
CA ALA A 67 -11.94 -7.48 2.54
C ALA A 67 -10.98 -8.28 1.64
N GLY A 68 -11.41 -9.46 1.18
CA GLY A 68 -10.61 -10.30 0.28
C GLY A 68 -10.43 -9.70 -1.12
N SER A 69 -11.50 -9.23 -1.75
CA SER A 69 -11.46 -8.75 -3.14
C SER A 69 -10.74 -7.41 -3.30
N LEU A 70 -10.77 -6.52 -2.31
CA LEU A 70 -9.99 -5.27 -2.32
C LEU A 70 -8.48 -5.52 -2.32
N CYS A 71 -8.02 -6.71 -1.91
CA CYS A 71 -6.61 -7.07 -2.05
C CYS A 71 -6.14 -7.05 -3.51
N ALA A 72 -7.05 -7.16 -4.49
CA ALA A 72 -6.74 -7.01 -5.90
C ALA A 72 -6.07 -5.66 -6.21
N LEU A 73 -6.37 -4.55 -5.50
CA LEU A 73 -5.78 -3.22 -5.73
C LEU A 73 -4.26 -3.21 -5.75
N TYR A 74 -3.64 -4.13 -5.01
CA TYR A 74 -2.22 -4.12 -4.74
C TYR A 74 -1.38 -4.74 -5.86
N ALA A 75 -0.09 -4.38 -5.88
CA ALA A 75 0.98 -5.01 -6.65
C ALA A 75 0.88 -4.98 -8.19
N HIS A 76 -0.01 -4.18 -8.77
CA HIS A 76 -0.18 -4.03 -10.23
C HIS A 76 1.06 -3.57 -11.01
N ASN A 77 2.02 -2.92 -10.35
CA ASN A 77 3.24 -2.41 -10.98
C ASN A 77 4.49 -3.27 -10.71
N ARG A 78 4.33 -4.49 -10.17
CA ARG A 78 5.44 -5.38 -9.81
C ARG A 78 5.58 -6.56 -10.78
N PRO A 79 6.79 -7.11 -10.98
CA PRO A 79 6.99 -8.34 -11.76
C PRO A 79 6.21 -9.51 -11.15
N TYR A 80 5.71 -10.44 -11.98
CA TYR A 80 4.72 -11.46 -11.59
C TYR A 80 5.13 -12.28 -10.35
N ALA A 81 6.39 -12.72 -10.26
CA ALA A 81 6.88 -13.47 -9.11
C ALA A 81 6.84 -12.66 -7.80
N ALA A 82 7.20 -11.37 -7.86
CA ALA A 82 7.08 -10.47 -6.71
C ALA A 82 5.62 -10.09 -6.43
N ARG A 83 4.80 -9.92 -7.47
CA ARG A 83 3.37 -9.63 -7.37
C ARG A 83 2.62 -10.74 -6.64
N ALA A 84 2.93 -12.00 -6.94
CA ALA A 84 2.32 -13.16 -6.28
C ALA A 84 2.61 -13.16 -4.76
N LYS A 85 3.87 -12.95 -4.37
CA LYS A 85 4.29 -12.88 -2.96
C LYS A 85 3.67 -11.69 -2.23
N VAL A 86 3.65 -10.52 -2.86
CA VAL A 86 3.05 -9.32 -2.27
C VAL A 86 1.54 -9.48 -2.12
N LEU A 87 0.83 -9.99 -3.13
CA LEU A 87 -0.61 -10.23 -3.00
C LEU A 87 -0.92 -11.27 -1.91
N ALA A 88 -0.16 -12.36 -1.84
CA ALA A 88 -0.33 -13.35 -0.78
C ALA A 88 -0.09 -12.73 0.61
N GLY A 89 0.96 -11.92 0.76
CA GLY A 89 1.23 -11.19 2.01
C GLY A 89 0.14 -10.18 2.37
N VAL A 90 -0.42 -9.46 1.38
CA VAL A 90 -1.52 -8.51 1.59
C VAL A 90 -2.80 -9.24 2.00
N VAL A 91 -3.13 -10.35 1.35
CA VAL A 91 -4.30 -11.18 1.72
C VAL A 91 -4.12 -11.74 3.13
N ALA A 92 -2.94 -12.27 3.45
CA ALA A 92 -2.64 -12.78 4.79
C ALA A 92 -2.72 -11.66 5.85
N GLY A 93 -2.18 -10.48 5.56
CA GLY A 93 -2.27 -9.30 6.44
C GLY A 93 -3.71 -8.81 6.62
N MET A 94 -4.49 -8.77 5.55
CA MET A 94 -5.91 -8.40 5.59
C MET A 94 -6.71 -9.40 6.43
N VAL A 95 -6.59 -10.69 6.17
CA VAL A 95 -7.31 -11.74 6.90
C VAL A 95 -6.86 -11.81 8.36
N GLY A 96 -5.56 -11.67 8.62
CA GLY A 96 -5.01 -11.65 9.98
C GLY A 96 -5.55 -10.47 10.79
N SER A 97 -5.48 -9.25 10.23
CA SER A 97 -6.01 -8.05 10.90
C SER A 97 -7.53 -8.09 11.06
N LEU A 98 -8.26 -8.62 10.07
CA LEU A 98 -9.69 -8.89 10.17
C LEU A 98 -9.99 -9.88 11.31
N GLY A 99 -9.23 -10.97 11.43
CA GLY A 99 -9.39 -11.95 12.50
C GLY A 99 -9.18 -11.33 13.89
N VAL A 100 -8.14 -10.52 14.06
CA VAL A 100 -7.89 -9.80 15.33
C VAL A 100 -9.02 -8.81 15.63
N ALA A 101 -9.50 -8.07 14.62
CA ALA A 101 -10.60 -7.13 14.77
C ALA A 101 -11.91 -7.81 15.19
N LEU A 102 -12.29 -8.91 14.52
CA LEU A 102 -13.50 -9.68 14.84
C LEU A 102 -13.39 -10.35 16.20
N LEU A 103 -12.21 -10.86 16.57
CA LEU A 103 -11.96 -11.44 17.89
C LEU A 103 -12.13 -10.38 18.98
N ALA A 104 -11.52 -9.19 18.82
CA ALA A 104 -11.68 -8.09 19.76
C ALA A 104 -13.14 -7.66 19.89
N ALA A 105 -13.86 -7.53 18.77
CA ALA A 105 -15.29 -7.21 18.74
C ALA A 105 -16.17 -8.28 19.44
N SER A 106 -15.74 -9.55 19.44
CA SER A 106 -16.46 -10.63 20.12
C SER A 106 -16.22 -10.66 21.64
N LEU A 107 -15.05 -10.18 22.09
CA LEU A 107 -14.64 -10.23 23.49
C LEU A 107 -15.06 -8.98 24.28
N THR A 108 -15.15 -7.83 23.63
CA THR A 108 -15.48 -6.57 24.31
C THR A 108 -16.33 -5.63 23.46
N ARG A 109 -17.19 -4.87 24.15
CA ARG A 109 -17.99 -3.77 23.57
C ARG A 109 -17.51 -2.41 24.04
N HIS A 110 -16.43 -2.35 24.83
CA HIS A 110 -15.88 -1.10 25.33
C HIS A 110 -15.18 -0.34 24.20
N ALA A 111 -15.76 0.80 23.81
CA ALA A 111 -15.26 1.63 22.71
C ALA A 111 -13.77 1.99 22.85
N VAL A 112 -13.33 2.34 24.06
CA VAL A 112 -11.91 2.70 24.31
C VAL A 112 -10.98 1.54 23.97
N LEU A 113 -11.32 0.31 24.39
CA LEU A 113 -10.52 -0.88 24.08
C LEU A 113 -10.49 -1.15 22.57
N LEU A 114 -11.64 -1.10 21.90
CA LEU A 114 -11.72 -1.30 20.44
C LEU A 114 -10.90 -0.26 19.67
N VAL A 115 -10.95 1.02 20.09
CA VAL A 115 -10.14 2.08 19.48
C VAL A 115 -8.65 1.84 19.72
N THR A 116 -8.24 1.41 20.92
CA THR A 116 -6.82 1.09 21.18
C THR A 116 -6.34 -0.09 20.33
N VAL A 117 -7.15 -1.15 20.19
CA VAL A 117 -6.83 -2.28 19.31
C VAL A 117 -6.73 -1.83 17.86
N GLY A 118 -7.69 -1.02 17.39
CA GLY A 118 -7.67 -0.45 16.04
C GLY A 118 -6.44 0.41 15.77
N ALA A 119 -6.03 1.24 16.74
CA ALA A 119 -4.83 2.05 16.65
C ALA A 119 -3.56 1.18 16.54
N VAL A 120 -3.47 0.10 17.32
CA VAL A 120 -2.34 -0.85 17.26
C VAL A 120 -2.30 -1.56 15.91
N ILE A 121 -3.44 -2.09 15.43
CA ILE A 121 -3.54 -2.73 14.11
C ILE A 121 -3.11 -1.75 13.01
N ALA A 122 -3.59 -0.50 13.07
CA ALA A 122 -3.27 0.51 12.07
C ALA A 122 -1.79 0.89 12.09
N ALA A 123 -1.18 1.01 13.27
CA ALA A 123 0.25 1.25 13.41
C ALA A 123 1.07 0.12 12.80
N VAL A 124 0.72 -1.14 13.07
CA VAL A 124 1.37 -2.32 12.48
C VAL A 124 1.22 -2.33 10.97
N GLN A 125 0.01 -2.13 10.45
CA GLN A 125 -0.27 -2.07 9.01
C GLN A 125 0.54 -0.97 8.33
N LYS A 126 0.62 0.21 8.93
CA LYS A 126 1.45 1.31 8.44
C LYS A 126 2.92 0.92 8.39
N VAL A 127 3.50 0.44 9.49
CA VAL A 127 4.91 0.05 9.57
C VAL A 127 5.25 -1.02 8.54
N VAL A 128 4.39 -2.03 8.40
CA VAL A 128 4.57 -3.11 7.41
C VAL A 128 4.50 -2.57 5.99
N CYS A 129 3.51 -1.72 5.66
CA CYS A 129 3.40 -1.12 4.33
C CYS A 129 4.58 -0.20 3.99
N ASP A 130 5.06 0.57 4.96
CA ASP A 130 6.21 1.47 4.81
C ASP A 130 7.50 0.65 4.63
N ALA A 131 7.71 -0.39 5.44
CA ALA A 131 8.87 -1.29 5.35
C ALA A 131 8.93 -2.06 4.02
N THR A 132 7.78 -2.51 3.53
CA THR A 132 7.67 -3.25 2.26
C THR A 132 7.64 -2.33 1.03
N ARG A 133 7.65 -1.01 1.23
CA ARG A 133 7.52 0.00 0.18
C ARG A 133 6.33 -0.30 -0.74
N ILE A 134 5.20 -0.67 -0.15
CA ILE A 134 3.95 -0.87 -0.88
C ILE A 134 3.49 0.52 -1.36
N GLY A 135 3.44 0.71 -2.69
CA GLY A 135 2.93 1.95 -3.28
C GLY A 135 1.45 2.19 -2.99
N PRO A 136 0.88 3.34 -3.42
CA PRO A 136 -0.55 3.62 -3.26
C PRO A 136 -1.40 2.44 -3.77
N PRO A 137 -2.39 1.94 -3.00
CA PRO A 137 -3.12 2.57 -1.87
C PRO A 137 -2.51 2.44 -0.45
N GLY A 138 -1.32 1.83 -0.29
CA GLY A 138 -0.64 1.73 1.01
C GLY A 138 -1.44 1.00 2.08
N HIS A 139 -1.39 1.45 3.34
CA HIS A 139 -2.09 0.81 4.46
C HIS A 139 -3.58 1.18 4.56
N VAL A 140 -4.08 2.13 3.77
CA VAL A 140 -5.38 2.77 3.96
C VAL A 140 -6.54 1.76 3.93
N ILE A 141 -6.54 0.85 2.95
CA ILE A 141 -7.62 -0.13 2.80
C ILE A 141 -7.60 -1.14 3.95
N LEU A 142 -6.40 -1.55 4.38
CA LEU A 142 -6.23 -2.48 5.50
C LEU A 142 -6.80 -1.87 6.79
N VAL A 143 -6.44 -0.61 7.07
CA VAL A 143 -6.94 0.12 8.25
C VAL A 143 -8.45 0.31 8.16
N PHE A 144 -8.97 0.68 7.00
CA PHE A 144 -10.39 0.90 6.79
C PHE A 144 -11.20 -0.37 7.09
N VAL A 145 -10.83 -1.50 6.47
CA VAL A 145 -11.53 -2.78 6.68
C VAL A 145 -11.42 -3.26 8.12
N SER A 146 -10.23 -3.15 8.73
CA SER A 146 -10.02 -3.58 10.12
C SER A 146 -10.81 -2.73 11.10
N SER A 147 -10.87 -1.41 10.86
CA SER A 147 -11.64 -0.48 11.69
C SER A 147 -13.14 -0.74 11.57
N ALA A 148 -13.65 -0.98 10.35
CA ALA A 148 -15.06 -1.34 10.15
C ALA A 148 -15.41 -2.64 10.89
N ALA A 149 -14.53 -3.64 10.85
CA ALA A 149 -14.73 -4.93 11.50
C ALA A 149 -14.77 -4.84 13.04
N LEU A 150 -14.01 -3.92 13.65
CA LEU A 150 -13.97 -3.73 15.11
C LEU A 150 -15.32 -3.33 15.71
N PHE A 151 -16.16 -2.64 14.94
CA PHE A 151 -17.46 -2.15 15.41
C PHE A 151 -18.65 -2.98 14.90
N MET A 152 -18.38 -4.09 14.21
CA MET A 152 -19.44 -5.01 13.80
C MET A 152 -19.80 -5.96 14.97
N PRO A 153 -21.09 -6.17 15.27
CA PRO A 153 -21.50 -7.18 16.26
C PRO A 153 -21.09 -8.56 15.76
N GLN A 154 -20.28 -9.30 16.52
CA GLN A 154 -19.78 -10.61 16.13
C GLN A 154 -20.01 -11.65 17.22
N THR A 155 -20.33 -12.87 16.81
CA THR A 155 -20.37 -14.04 17.68
C THR A 155 -19.16 -14.94 17.42
N PRO A 156 -18.53 -15.53 18.45
CA PRO A 156 -17.33 -16.35 18.29
C PRO A 156 -17.50 -17.52 17.31
N GLY A 157 -18.71 -18.09 17.23
CA GLY A 157 -19.02 -19.21 16.33
C GLY A 157 -19.01 -18.84 14.84
N GLN A 158 -19.14 -17.56 14.49
CA GLN A 158 -19.19 -17.10 13.09
C GLN A 158 -17.82 -16.66 12.55
N LEU A 159 -16.82 -16.45 13.42
CA LEU A 159 -15.45 -16.08 13.05
C LEU A 159 -14.85 -16.96 11.94
N PRO A 160 -14.84 -18.32 12.05
CA PRO A 160 -14.21 -19.15 11.03
C PRO A 160 -14.92 -19.04 9.67
N GLY A 161 -16.24 -18.85 9.66
CA GLY A 161 -17.01 -18.65 8.43
C GLY A 161 -16.68 -17.33 7.75
N HIS A 162 -16.66 -16.23 8.50
CA HIS A 162 -16.33 -14.90 7.97
C HIS A 162 -14.88 -14.81 7.45
N LEU A 163 -13.94 -15.43 8.18
CA LEU A 163 -12.54 -15.51 7.74
C LEU A 163 -12.39 -16.41 6.52
N GLY A 164 -13.13 -17.52 6.44
CA GLY A 164 -13.17 -18.39 5.27
C GLY A 164 -13.65 -17.65 4.02
N LEU A 165 -14.69 -16.83 4.15
CA LEU A 165 -15.20 -15.99 3.05
C LEU A 165 -14.17 -14.95 2.59
N ALA A 166 -13.53 -14.27 3.54
CA ALA A 166 -12.48 -13.30 3.23
C ALA A 166 -11.27 -13.96 2.54
N LEU A 167 -10.87 -15.15 3.01
CA LEU A 167 -9.80 -15.94 2.38
C LEU A 167 -10.20 -16.41 0.98
N ALA A 168 -11.41 -16.92 0.78
CA ALA A 168 -11.88 -17.37 -0.52
C ALA A 168 -11.93 -16.23 -1.53
N ALA A 169 -12.47 -15.07 -1.13
CA ALA A 169 -12.48 -13.87 -1.96
C ALA A 169 -11.06 -13.33 -2.22
N GLY A 170 -10.16 -13.42 -1.23
CA GLY A 170 -8.75 -13.05 -1.37
C GLY A 170 -7.99 -13.98 -2.32
N ALA A 171 -8.26 -15.29 -2.26
CA ALA A 171 -7.71 -16.27 -3.19
C ALA A 171 -8.22 -16.04 -4.62
N TRP A 172 -9.51 -15.71 -4.78
CA TRP A 172 -10.07 -15.32 -6.07
C TRP A 172 -9.41 -14.05 -6.62
N ALA A 173 -9.25 -13.02 -5.79
CA ALA A 173 -8.53 -11.80 -6.15
C ALA A 173 -7.07 -12.07 -6.54
N TRP A 174 -6.41 -12.99 -5.86
CA TRP A 174 -5.07 -13.45 -6.20
C TRP A 174 -5.04 -14.11 -7.58
N LEU A 175 -6.00 -15.01 -7.87
CA LEU A 175 -6.14 -15.63 -9.19
C LEU A 175 -6.38 -14.60 -10.29
N VAL A 176 -7.28 -13.64 -10.09
CA VAL A 176 -7.54 -12.54 -11.04
C VAL A 176 -6.28 -11.70 -11.25
N GLY A 177 -5.54 -11.42 -10.16
CA GLY A 177 -4.25 -10.73 -10.22
C GLY A 177 -3.18 -11.52 -10.99
N MET A 178 -3.23 -12.85 -10.96
CA MET A 178 -2.32 -13.76 -11.66
C MET A 178 -2.79 -14.17 -13.05
N ALA A 179 -4.07 -13.95 -13.41
CA ALA A 179 -4.66 -14.33 -14.68
C ALA A 179 -3.91 -13.82 -15.95
N PRO A 180 -3.25 -12.64 -15.95
CA PRO A 180 -2.47 -12.22 -17.12
C PRO A 180 -1.04 -12.80 -17.18
N ALA A 181 -0.60 -13.59 -16.19
CA ALA A 181 0.71 -14.25 -16.17
C ALA A 181 0.94 -15.25 -17.32
N PRO A 182 0.01 -16.15 -17.66
CA PRO A 182 0.20 -17.11 -18.77
C PRO A 182 0.22 -16.44 -20.15
N PHE A 183 -0.45 -15.29 -20.34
CA PHE A 183 -0.55 -14.65 -21.66
C PHE A 183 0.61 -13.72 -22.01
N ARG A 184 1.36 -13.20 -21.02
CA ARG A 184 2.54 -12.33 -21.24
C ARG A 184 3.63 -12.53 -20.16
N PRO A 185 4.31 -13.68 -20.14
CA PRO A 185 5.27 -14.04 -19.09
C PRO A 185 6.42 -13.03 -18.90
N HIS A 186 6.97 -12.47 -20.00
CA HIS A 186 8.17 -11.61 -19.96
C HIS A 186 7.87 -10.10 -20.06
N GLY A 187 6.59 -9.71 -20.07
CA GLY A 187 6.17 -8.30 -20.15
C GLY A 187 6.58 -7.40 -18.97
N PRO A 188 6.70 -7.90 -17.71
CA PRO A 188 7.16 -7.10 -16.59
C PRO A 188 8.68 -6.95 -16.54
N GLU A 189 9.42 -7.97 -16.95
CA GLU A 189 10.89 -8.00 -16.92
C GLU A 189 11.47 -6.95 -17.86
N ARG A 190 10.95 -6.88 -19.09
CA ARG A 190 11.31 -5.83 -20.05
C ARG A 190 11.04 -4.41 -19.53
N ARG A 191 10.00 -4.23 -18.71
CA ARG A 191 9.67 -2.91 -18.10
C ARG A 191 10.60 -2.58 -16.94
N ALA A 192 11.00 -3.57 -16.14
CA ALA A 192 11.99 -3.38 -15.09
C ALA A 192 13.35 -3.00 -15.67
N THR A 193 13.79 -3.66 -16.75
CA THR A 193 15.03 -3.32 -17.46
C THR A 193 14.96 -1.93 -18.07
N ALA A 194 13.85 -1.56 -18.71
CA ALA A 194 13.67 -0.22 -19.26
C ALA A 194 13.71 0.87 -18.18
N GLN A 195 13.11 0.64 -17.00
CA GLN A 195 13.19 1.60 -15.89
C GLN A 195 14.60 1.73 -15.31
N ALA A 196 15.33 0.62 -15.18
CA ALA A 196 16.72 0.66 -14.72
C ALA A 196 17.63 1.43 -15.70
N LEU A 197 17.42 1.22 -17.01
CA LEU A 197 18.15 1.95 -18.05
C LEU A 197 17.83 3.45 -18.04
N ASN A 198 16.56 3.83 -17.89
CA ASN A 198 16.16 5.24 -17.80
C ASN A 198 16.76 5.92 -16.55
N ALA A 199 16.73 5.26 -15.39
CA ALA A 199 17.33 5.80 -14.17
C ALA A 199 18.87 5.95 -14.29
N ALA A 200 19.53 5.01 -14.97
CA ALA A 200 20.96 5.11 -15.24
C ALA A 200 21.28 6.27 -16.21
N ALA A 201 20.44 6.49 -17.22
CA ALA A 201 20.57 7.62 -18.14
C ALA A 201 20.41 8.97 -17.42
N GLU A 202 19.38 9.11 -16.57
CA GLU A 202 19.17 10.32 -15.76
C GLU A 202 20.36 10.60 -14.83
N TYR A 203 20.93 9.58 -14.19
CA TYR A 203 22.14 9.74 -13.35
C TYR A 203 23.36 10.17 -14.18
N ALA A 204 23.55 9.59 -15.36
CA ALA A 204 24.64 9.96 -16.26
C ALA A 204 24.52 11.41 -16.77
N GLU A 205 23.30 11.87 -17.06
CA GLU A 205 23.02 13.27 -17.44
C GLU A 205 23.24 14.23 -16.28
N ALA A 206 22.81 13.88 -15.07
CA ALA A 206 23.06 14.65 -13.85
C ALA A 206 24.56 14.76 -13.52
N ALA A 207 25.32 13.68 -13.69
CA ALA A 207 26.77 13.68 -13.48
C ALA A 207 27.49 14.57 -14.52
N ARG A 208 27.05 14.53 -15.79
CA ARG A 208 27.64 15.32 -16.88
C ARG A 208 27.34 16.82 -16.77
N SER A 209 26.13 17.17 -16.34
CA SER A 209 25.75 18.57 -16.06
C SER A 209 26.49 19.13 -14.84
N GLY A 210 26.68 18.33 -13.78
CA GLY A 210 27.50 18.72 -12.62
C GLY A 210 28.98 18.97 -12.95
N ALA A 211 29.55 18.19 -13.89
CA ALA A 211 30.92 18.37 -14.37
C ALA A 211 31.12 19.63 -15.24
N THR A 212 30.04 20.16 -15.83
CA THR A 212 30.10 21.33 -16.73
C THR A 212 29.92 22.66 -15.97
N GLY A 213 29.28 22.66 -14.80
CA GLY A 213 29.06 23.86 -13.96
C GLY A 213 30.23 24.29 -13.06
N THR A 214 31.40 23.65 -13.18
CA THR A 214 32.61 23.94 -12.37
C THR A 214 33.72 24.62 -13.18
N ARG A 215 33.43 25.17 -14.35
CA ARG A 215 34.39 25.87 -15.21
C ARG A 215 34.11 27.36 -15.33
#